data_AF-A0A2S0NI45-F1
#
_entry.id   AF-A0A2S0NI45-F1
#
_cell.length_a   1.000
_cell.length_b   1.000
_cell.length_c   1.000
_cell.angle_alpha   90.00
_cell.angle_beta   90.00
_cell.angle_gamma   90.00
#
_symmetry.space_group_name_H-M   'P 1'
#
loop_
_entity.id
_entity.type
_entity.pdbx_description
1 polymer ?
#
loop_
_entity_poly.entity_id
_entity_poly.type
_entity_poly.pdbx_seq_one_letter_code
_entity_poly.pdbx_strand_id
1 'polypeptide(L)'
;MTVTIDQARVMRLPAHVATLVIGNPLIADASVQRGGLMVLTGKSVGSTNLIALDARGEPLLTMQIRVRPQNDSVMQVYRGVNRETYSCAPVCEPTIALGDSKAFFETALSNARTRDGAASGGAAAGAR
;
A
#
# COMPACT_ATOMS: atom_id res chain seq x y z
N MET A 1 -7.47 11.74 6.21
CA MET A 1 -7.71 10.76 5.14
C MET A 1 -6.52 9.81 5.04
N THR A 2 -6.77 8.53 4.74
CA THR A 2 -5.73 7.52 4.59
C THR A 2 -5.62 7.07 3.14
N VAL A 3 -4.38 6.97 2.63
CA VAL A 3 -4.02 6.47 1.29
C VAL A 3 -2.94 5.42 1.49
N THR A 4 -2.92 4.42 0.63
CA THR A 4 -1.90 3.38 0.64
C THR A 4 -0.77 3.77 -0.31
N ILE A 5 0.47 3.42 0.03
CA ILE A 5 1.63 3.65 -0.85
C ILE A 5 1.40 3.00 -2.21
N ASP A 6 1.86 3.66 -3.27
CA ASP A 6 1.70 3.26 -4.67
C ASP A 6 0.24 3.12 -5.13
N GLN A 7 -0.73 3.61 -4.33
CA GLN A 7 -2.13 3.65 -4.70
C GLN A 7 -2.62 5.08 -4.88
N ALA A 8 -3.60 5.23 -5.79
CA ALA A 8 -4.29 6.48 -6.06
C ALA A 8 -5.71 6.46 -5.48
N ARG A 9 -6.16 7.62 -4.99
CA ARG A 9 -7.55 7.90 -4.63
C ARG A 9 -8.05 9.07 -5.44
N VAL A 10 -9.23 8.91 -6.03
CA VAL A 10 -9.89 9.97 -6.79
C VAL A 10 -10.95 10.63 -5.92
N MET A 11 -10.96 11.97 -5.90
CA MET A 11 -11.92 12.76 -5.13
C MET A 11 -12.41 13.96 -5.94
N ARG A 12 -13.59 14.48 -5.60
CA ARG A 12 -14.06 15.77 -6.12
C ARG A 12 -13.49 16.91 -5.29
N LEU A 13 -12.96 17.91 -5.97
CA LEU A 13 -12.57 19.18 -5.36
C LEU A 13 -13.79 20.10 -5.19
N PRO A 14 -13.76 21.01 -4.22
CA PRO A 14 -14.71 22.12 -4.16
C PRO A 14 -14.71 22.94 -5.45
N ALA A 15 -15.82 23.65 -5.70
CA ALA A 15 -15.85 24.64 -6.78
C ALA A 15 -14.79 25.73 -6.54
N HIS A 16 -14.32 26.36 -7.62
CA HIS A 16 -13.41 27.51 -7.58
C HIS A 16 -11.99 27.26 -7.03
N VAL A 17 -11.55 26.00 -6.93
CA VAL A 17 -10.13 25.72 -6.65
C VAL A 17 -9.26 26.21 -7.80
N ALA A 18 -8.31 27.10 -7.49
CA ALA A 18 -7.32 27.61 -8.42
C ALA A 18 -5.94 26.99 -8.18
N THR A 19 -5.58 26.79 -6.91
CA THR A 19 -4.25 26.32 -6.53
C THR A 19 -4.36 25.14 -5.56
N LEU A 20 -3.49 24.15 -5.74
CA LEU A 20 -3.36 23.01 -4.86
C LEU A 20 -1.95 23.00 -4.24
N VAL A 21 -1.90 22.88 -2.92
CA VAL A 21 -0.65 22.86 -2.14
C VAL A 21 -0.57 21.57 -1.36
N ILE A 22 0.55 20.87 -1.45
CA ILE A 22 0.87 19.71 -0.62
C ILE A 22 2.03 20.08 0.28
N GLY A 23 1.89 19.81 1.58
CA GLY A 23 2.93 20.14 2.55
C GLY A 23 4.26 19.42 2.27
N ASN A 24 4.21 18.13 1.92
CA ASN A 24 5.39 17.35 1.53
C ASN A 24 5.09 16.45 0.31
N PRO A 25 5.57 16.80 -0.91
CA PRO A 25 5.34 16.03 -2.13
C PRO A 25 6.09 14.70 -2.19
N LEU A 26 7.05 14.45 -1.28
CA LEU A 26 7.72 13.14 -1.15
C LEU A 26 6.81 12.10 -0.45
N ILE A 27 5.83 12.55 0.35
CA ILE A 27 4.89 11.67 1.06
C ILE A 27 3.68 11.38 0.17
N ALA A 28 3.06 12.40 -0.42
CA ALA A 28 1.90 12.25 -1.29
C ALA A 28 1.95 13.28 -2.42
N ASP A 29 1.33 12.96 -3.55
CA ASP A 29 1.25 13.84 -4.72
C ASP A 29 -0.18 13.91 -5.24
N ALA A 30 -0.58 15.02 -5.84
CA ALA A 30 -1.94 15.21 -6.32
C ALA A 30 -1.96 15.91 -7.67
N SER A 31 -2.79 15.40 -8.58
CA SER A 31 -3.04 16.01 -9.88
C SER A 31 -4.52 16.34 -10.04
N VAL A 32 -4.80 17.48 -10.66
CA VAL A 32 -6.16 17.90 -10.97
C VAL A 32 -6.49 17.45 -12.39
N GLN A 33 -7.59 16.73 -12.52
CA GLN A 33 -8.17 16.26 -13.77
C GLN A 33 -9.35 17.16 -14.18
N ARG A 34 -9.72 17.08 -15.45
CA ARG A 34 -10.89 17.82 -15.98
C ARG A 34 -12.15 17.47 -15.19
N GLY A 35 -13.03 18.46 -15.00
CA GLY A 35 -14.29 18.27 -14.28
C GLY A 35 -14.19 18.36 -12.75
N GLY A 36 -13.13 18.97 -12.21
CA GLY A 36 -12.97 19.20 -10.77
C GLY A 36 -12.65 17.93 -9.99
N LEU A 37 -12.03 16.95 -10.64
CA LEU A 37 -11.55 15.73 -10.01
C LEU A 37 -10.08 15.90 -9.63
N MET A 38 -9.70 15.37 -8.47
CA MET A 38 -8.32 15.28 -8.03
C MET A 38 -7.95 13.82 -7.85
N VAL A 39 -6.81 13.43 -8.41
CA VAL A 39 -6.18 12.13 -8.19
C VAL A 39 -5.04 12.34 -7.20
N LEU A 40 -5.19 11.79 -6.00
CA LEU A 40 -4.17 11.80 -4.95
C LEU A 40 -3.44 10.46 -4.92
N THR A 41 -2.12 10.47 -4.99
CA THR A 41 -1.26 9.29 -5.00
C THR A 41 -0.38 9.26 -3.75
N GLY A 42 -0.35 8.14 -3.04
CA GLY A 42 0.61 7.91 -1.95
C GLY A 42 1.99 7.55 -2.50
N LYS A 43 3.03 8.30 -2.13
CA LYS A 43 4.42 8.06 -2.59
C LYS A 43 5.30 7.43 -1.53
N SER A 44 5.21 7.88 -0.28
CA SER A 44 6.01 7.36 0.83
C SER A 44 5.22 7.39 2.12
N VAL A 45 5.56 6.49 3.04
CA VAL A 45 4.91 6.38 4.35
C VAL A 45 5.13 7.65 5.15
N GLY A 46 4.05 8.19 5.72
CA GLY A 46 4.14 9.41 6.51
C GLY A 46 2.81 10.10 6.69
N SER A 47 2.85 11.30 7.27
CA SER A 47 1.69 12.19 7.35
C SER A 47 2.04 13.54 6.77
N THR A 48 1.17 14.07 5.92
CA THR A 48 1.26 15.40 5.33
C THR A 48 -0.14 16.01 5.27
N ASN A 49 -0.28 17.18 4.66
CA ASN A 49 -1.55 17.84 4.46
C ASN A 49 -1.65 18.34 3.01
N LEU A 50 -2.89 18.52 2.58
CA LEU A 50 -3.25 19.13 1.32
C LEU A 50 -4.15 20.32 1.60
N ILE A 51 -3.87 21.42 0.91
CA ILE A 51 -4.61 22.67 1.00
C ILE A 51 -5.03 23.06 -0.42
N ALA A 52 -6.32 23.29 -0.63
CA ALA A 52 -6.85 23.84 -1.87
C ALA A 52 -7.22 25.31 -1.63
N LEU A 53 -6.71 26.19 -2.49
CA LEU A 53 -6.94 27.63 -2.42
C LEU A 53 -7.79 28.10 -3.60
N ASP A 54 -8.57 29.16 -3.38
CA ASP A 54 -9.24 29.89 -4.44
C ASP A 54 -8.29 30.83 -5.20
N ALA A 55 -8.82 31.57 -6.18
CA ALA A 55 -8.04 32.53 -6.98
C ALA A 55 -7.54 33.75 -6.17
N ARG A 56 -8.06 33.97 -4.96
CA ARG A 56 -7.65 35.04 -4.04
C ARG A 56 -6.62 34.57 -3.03
N GLY A 57 -6.31 33.27 -3.00
CA GLY A 57 -5.39 32.66 -2.04
C GLY A 57 -6.06 32.23 -0.73
N GLU A 58 -7.39 32.29 -0.64
CA GLU A 58 -8.13 31.86 0.54
C GLU A 58 -8.28 30.32 0.57
N PRO A 59 -8.09 29.67 1.72
CA PRO A 59 -8.22 28.22 1.82
C PRO A 59 -9.67 27.76 1.74
N LEU A 60 -9.98 26.99 0.70
CA LEU A 60 -11.28 26.35 0.49
C LEU A 60 -11.39 24.99 1.19
N LEU A 61 -10.28 24.25 1.27
CA LEU A 61 -10.21 22.94 1.88
C LEU A 61 -8.82 22.71 2.46
N THR A 62 -8.75 22.21 3.69
CA THR A 62 -7.54 21.70 4.31
C THR A 62 -7.79 20.28 4.80
N MET A 63 -6.93 19.34 4.41
CA MET A 63 -7.09 17.93 4.77
C MET A 63 -5.74 17.31 5.18
N GLN A 64 -5.74 16.58 6.29
CA GLN A 64 -4.62 15.73 6.68
C GLN A 64 -4.61 14.44 5.84
N ILE A 65 -3.46 14.11 5.27
CA ILE A 65 -3.21 12.88 4.51
C ILE A 65 -2.24 12.01 5.31
N ARG A 66 -2.62 10.75 5.52
CA ARG A 66 -1.74 9.72 6.08
C ARG A 66 -1.51 8.65 5.03
N VAL A 67 -0.25 8.45 4.65
CA VAL A 67 0.14 7.41 3.70
C VAL A 67 0.63 6.20 4.50
N ARG A 68 0.02 5.05 4.25
CA ARG A 68 0.33 3.78 4.91
C ARG A 68 0.98 2.80 3.93
N PRO A 69 1.77 1.83 4.41
CA PRO A 69 2.30 0.78 3.56
C PRO A 69 1.20 -0.01 2.85
N GLN A 70 1.50 -0.63 1.70
CA GLN A 70 0.56 -1.51 0.99
C GLN A 70 0.11 -2.70 1.84
N ASN A 71 0.99 -3.11 2.74
CA ASN A 71 0.81 -4.25 3.61
C ASN A 71 0.86 -3.76 5.06
N ASP A 72 -0.26 -3.24 5.56
CA ASP A 72 -0.48 -3.09 7.00
C ASP A 72 -0.74 -4.45 7.70
N SER A 73 -0.64 -5.56 6.97
CA SER A 73 -1.08 -6.87 7.42
C SER A 73 0.03 -7.88 7.61
N VAL A 74 1.25 -7.40 7.84
CA VAL A 74 2.29 -8.27 8.39
C VAL A 74 2.02 -8.45 9.88
N MET A 75 1.41 -9.56 10.26
CA MET A 75 1.15 -9.93 11.66
C MET A 75 2.27 -10.84 12.15
N GLN A 76 2.82 -10.54 13.33
CA GLN A 76 3.80 -11.38 13.98
C GLN A 76 3.18 -12.04 15.20
N VAL A 77 3.24 -13.37 15.27
CA VAL A 77 2.75 -14.16 16.38
C VAL A 77 3.94 -14.71 17.16
N TYR A 78 3.97 -14.44 18.46
CA TYR A 78 5.01 -14.94 19.37
C TYR A 78 4.43 -16.03 20.27
N ARG A 79 5.01 -17.23 20.22
CA ARG A 79 4.69 -18.38 21.09
C ARG A 79 5.93 -18.72 21.91
N GLY A 80 6.14 -17.97 23.00
CA GLY A 80 7.40 -18.00 23.73
C GLY A 80 8.52 -17.39 22.90
N VAL A 81 9.61 -18.15 22.67
CA VAL A 81 10.74 -17.73 21.83
C VAL A 81 10.48 -17.92 20.33
N ASN A 82 9.37 -18.56 19.95
CA ASN A 82 9.04 -18.83 18.56
C ASN A 82 8.28 -17.65 17.97
N ARG A 83 8.82 -17.11 16.87
CA ARG A 83 8.18 -16.07 16.06
C ARG A 83 7.64 -16.66 14.77
N GLU A 84 6.45 -16.24 14.38
CA GLU A 84 5.81 -16.60 13.11
C GLU A 84 5.30 -15.32 12.44
N THR A 85 5.52 -15.19 11.13
CA THR A 85 5.09 -14.00 10.38
C THR A 85 4.00 -14.37 9.36
N TYR A 86 2.94 -13.57 9.31
CA TYR A 86 1.79 -13.76 8.44
C TYR A 86 1.54 -12.51 7.60
N SER A 87 1.08 -12.69 6.37
CA SER A 87 0.56 -11.61 5.52
C SER A 87 -0.95 -11.76 5.39
N CYS A 88 -1.73 -10.79 5.86
CA CYS A 88 -3.19 -10.90 5.93
C CYS A 88 -3.93 -10.01 4.92
N ALA A 89 -4.59 -10.59 3.92
CA ALA A 89 -5.49 -9.82 3.06
C ALA A 89 -6.45 -10.72 2.27
N PRO A 90 -7.76 -10.86 2.64
CA PRO A 90 -8.42 -10.68 3.94
C PRO A 90 -8.25 -11.87 4.90
N VAL A 91 -7.68 -12.97 4.44
CA VAL A 91 -7.27 -14.15 5.22
C VAL A 91 -5.75 -14.08 5.44
N CYS A 92 -5.28 -14.53 6.61
CA CYS A 92 -3.86 -14.56 6.94
C CYS A 92 -3.18 -15.78 6.33
N GLU A 93 -2.20 -15.55 5.47
CA GLU A 93 -1.36 -16.59 4.90
C GLU A 93 0.05 -16.52 5.51
N PRO A 94 0.71 -17.65 5.80
CA PRO A 94 2.06 -17.67 6.34
C PRO A 94 3.04 -17.07 5.34
N THR A 95 3.97 -16.25 5.81
CA THR A 95 5.05 -15.67 5.00
C THR A 95 6.39 -15.80 5.71
N ILE A 96 7.45 -15.97 4.92
CA ILE A 96 8.80 -16.18 5.47
C ILE A 96 9.42 -14.83 5.80
N ALA A 97 9.76 -14.59 7.07
CA ALA A 97 10.56 -13.46 7.49
C ALA A 97 11.83 -13.91 8.24
N LEU A 98 12.88 -13.08 8.14
CA LEU A 98 14.11 -13.30 8.89
C LEU A 98 13.82 -13.21 10.39
N GLY A 99 14.24 -14.22 11.16
CA GLY A 99 13.99 -14.34 12.60
C GLY A 99 12.69 -15.05 12.97
N ASP A 100 11.97 -15.64 12.02
CA ASP A 100 10.92 -16.62 12.33
C ASP A 100 11.53 -17.91 12.90
N SER A 101 10.73 -18.67 13.65
CA SER A 101 11.16 -19.94 14.23
C SER A 101 11.57 -20.92 13.12
N LYS A 102 12.61 -21.72 13.39
CA LYS A 102 13.14 -22.70 12.43
C LYS A 102 12.04 -23.63 11.86
N ALA A 103 11.15 -24.12 12.72
CA ALA A 103 10.08 -25.03 12.32
C ALA A 103 9.07 -24.37 11.36
N PHE A 104 8.67 -23.12 11.62
CA PHE A 104 7.79 -22.36 10.74
C PHE A 104 8.47 -22.05 9.41
N PHE A 105 9.73 -21.62 9.46
CA PHE A 105 10.55 -21.32 8.27
C PHE A 105 10.71 -22.53 7.35
N GLU A 106 11.05 -23.71 7.90
CA GLU A 106 11.23 -24.95 7.12
C GLU A 106 9.92 -25.41 6.47
N THR A 107 8.80 -25.32 7.20
CA THR A 107 7.47 -25.68 6.69
C THR A 107 7.05 -24.74 5.55
N ALA A 108 7.14 -23.43 5.76
CA ALA A 108 6.79 -22.43 4.75
C ALA A 108 7.68 -22.56 3.49
N LEU A 109 8.97 -22.83 3.65
CA LEU A 109 9.89 -23.06 2.53
C LEU A 109 9.58 -24.34 1.76
N SER A 110 9.22 -25.43 2.45
CA SER A 110 8.78 -26.68 1.82
C SER A 110 7.52 -26.47 0.97
N ASN A 111 6.55 -25.73 1.50
CA ASN A 111 5.32 -25.37 0.80
C ASN A 111 5.61 -24.52 -0.45
N ALA A 112 6.51 -23.54 -0.34
CA ALA A 112 6.94 -22.72 -1.47
C ALA A 112 7.62 -23.57 -2.56
N ARG A 113 8.56 -24.46 -2.20
CA ARG A 113 9.22 -25.37 -3.15
C ARG A 113 8.25 -26.32 -3.84
N THR A 114 7.28 -26.85 -3.10
CA THR A 114 6.25 -27.74 -3.66
C THR A 114 5.39 -26.99 -4.67
N ARG A 115 5.00 -25.75 -4.37
CA ARG A 115 4.28 -24.87 -5.30
C ARG A 115 5.10 -24.56 -6.55
N ASP A 116 6.37 -24.23 -6.41
CA ASP A 116 7.26 -23.92 -7.54
C ASP A 116 7.50 -25.14 -8.43
N GLY A 117 7.64 -26.32 -7.83
CA GLY A 117 7.70 -27.60 -8.54
C GLY A 117 6.41 -27.91 -9.31
N ALA A 118 5.25 -27.65 -8.70
CA ALA A 118 3.95 -27.81 -9.37
C ALA A 118 3.74 -26.80 -10.51
N ALA A 119 4.20 -25.56 -10.36
CA ALA A 119 4.12 -24.53 -11.38
C ALA A 119 5.07 -24.76 -12.56
N SER A 120 6.23 -25.36 -12.32
CA SER A 120 7.23 -25.68 -13.36
C SER A 120 6.93 -26.97 -14.14
N GLY A 121 6.08 -27.86 -13.61
CA GLY A 121 5.66 -29.10 -14.29
C GLY A 121 4.61 -28.94 -15.40
N GLY A 122 4.01 -27.75 -15.56
CA GLY A 122 2.94 -27.50 -16.54
C GLY A 122 3.40 -27.07 -17.94
N ALA A 123 4.70 -26.80 -18.15
CA ALA A 123 5.20 -26.20 -19.39
C ALA A 123 5.65 -27.20 -20.48
N ALA A 124 5.48 -28.51 -20.29
CA ALA A 124 6.08 -29.54 -21.16
C ALA A 124 5.08 -30.50 -21.85
N ALA A 125 3.80 -30.12 -22.00
CA ALA A 125 2.78 -30.97 -22.66
C ALA A 125 1.98 -30.24 -23.75
N GLY A 126 2.66 -29.51 -24.64
CA GLY A 126 2.00 -28.74 -25.70
C GLY A 126 2.81 -28.51 -26.98
N ALA A 127 3.80 -29.35 -27.26
CA ALA A 127 4.52 -29.31 -28.54
C ALA A 127 4.91 -30.72 -28.99
N ARG A 128 3.96 -31.42 -29.61
CA ARG A 128 4.17 -32.38 -30.70
C ARG A 128 2.83 -32.73 -31.33
#